data_AF-A0A1L3LSX3-F1
#
_entry.id   AF-A0A1L3LSX3-F1
#
_cell.length_a   1.000
_cell.length_b   1.000
_cell.length_c   1.000
_cell.angle_alpha   90.00
_cell.angle_beta   90.00
_cell.angle_gamma   90.00
#
_symmetry.space_group_name_H-M   'P 1'
#
loop_
_entity.id
_entity.type
_entity.pdbx_description
1 polymer ?
#
loop_
_entity_poly.entity_id
_entity_poly.type
_entity_poly.pdbx_seq_one_letter_code
_entity_poly.pdbx_strand_id
1 'polypeptide(L)'
;MLTDNMARVKDALGPVFGPQISFVSITVDPERDTPDVLKQYARNFAADVKGWLFLTGDPAVVHEVGRRYGVISKKTAKGDVDHILLTSLVDRNGSLRVQYVGAGFDLEEFRSDLLRLVDEPR
;
A
#
# COMPACT_ATOMS: atom_id res chain seq x y z
N MET A 1 2.10 -7.57 -10.30
CA MET A 1 1.38 -7.61 -9.01
C MET A 1 1.31 -6.18 -8.46
N LEU A 2 0.46 -5.88 -7.46
CA LEU A 2 0.34 -4.51 -6.94
C LEU A 2 1.67 -3.95 -6.40
N THR A 3 2.43 -4.75 -5.66
CA THR A 3 3.75 -4.34 -5.13
C THR A 3 4.74 -4.01 -6.25
N ASP A 4 4.71 -4.72 -7.39
CA ASP A 4 5.57 -4.39 -8.54
C ASP A 4 5.26 -3.00 -9.10
N ASN A 5 3.97 -2.66 -9.20
CA ASN A 5 3.54 -1.36 -9.69
C ASN A 5 4.03 -0.24 -8.77
N MET A 6 3.88 -0.44 -7.45
CA MET A 6 4.37 0.51 -6.44
C MET A 6 5.90 0.67 -6.53
N ALA A 7 6.65 -0.42 -6.71
CA ALA A 7 8.11 -0.37 -6.88
C ALA A 7 8.52 0.40 -8.14
N ARG A 8 7.82 0.21 -9.27
CA ARG A 8 8.08 0.96 -10.51
C ARG A 8 7.82 2.47 -10.36
N VAL A 9 6.72 2.83 -9.69
CA VAL A 9 6.36 4.24 -9.49
C VAL A 9 7.31 4.93 -8.53
N LYS A 10 7.71 4.23 -7.46
CA LYS A 10 8.67 4.73 -6.46
C LYS A 10 9.92 5.32 -7.12
N ASP A 11 10.51 4.63 -8.09
CA ASP A 11 11.72 5.09 -8.76
C ASP A 11 11.49 6.38 -9.58
N ALA A 12 10.28 6.57 -10.11
CA ALA A 12 9.89 7.76 -10.87
C ALA A 12 9.44 8.97 -10.00
N LEU A 13 9.32 8.79 -8.68
CA LEU A 13 9.04 9.88 -7.73
C LEU A 13 10.32 10.66 -7.35
N GLY A 14 11.50 10.06 -7.52
CA GLY A 14 12.77 10.73 -7.25
C GLY A 14 12.89 11.25 -5.80
N PRO A 15 13.36 12.49 -5.58
CA PRO A 15 13.76 12.97 -4.25
C PRO A 15 12.60 13.20 -3.28
N VAL A 16 11.35 13.22 -3.75
CA VAL A 16 10.19 13.42 -2.85
C VAL A 16 9.77 12.14 -2.15
N PHE A 17 10.18 10.97 -2.65
CA PHE A 17 9.88 9.68 -2.04
C PHE A 17 10.71 9.45 -0.77
N GLY A 18 10.03 9.11 0.33
CA GLY A 18 10.56 9.09 1.70
C GLY A 18 10.24 10.38 2.46
N PRO A 19 10.83 11.54 2.11
CA PRO A 19 10.63 12.79 2.84
C PRO A 19 9.21 13.36 2.76
N GLN A 20 8.52 13.22 1.61
CA GLN A 20 7.21 13.83 1.39
C GLN A 20 6.13 12.81 1.03
N ILE A 21 6.51 11.71 0.39
CA ILE A 21 5.63 10.62 0.02
C ILE A 21 6.12 9.36 0.72
N SER A 22 5.23 8.69 1.44
CA SER A 22 5.49 7.38 2.03
C SER A 22 4.48 6.36 1.51
N PHE A 23 4.94 5.16 1.25
CA PHE A 23 4.09 4.01 0.94
C PHE A 23 3.89 3.15 2.18
N VAL A 24 2.67 2.65 2.34
CA VAL A 24 2.32 1.74 3.42
C VAL A 24 1.56 0.56 2.83
N SER A 25 2.15 -0.62 2.92
CA SER A 25 1.52 -1.88 2.53
C SER A 25 1.10 -2.62 3.78
N ILE A 26 -0.20 -2.83 3.96
CA ILE A 26 -0.75 -3.55 5.11
C ILE A 26 -1.16 -4.95 4.62
N THR A 27 -0.74 -6.00 5.32
CA THR A 27 -1.14 -7.37 4.99
C THR A 27 -2.66 -7.57 5.12
N VAL A 28 -3.20 -8.50 4.33
CA VAL A 28 -4.58 -9.02 4.47
C VAL A 28 -4.64 -10.36 5.21
N ASP A 29 -3.49 -10.98 5.51
CA ASP A 29 -3.36 -12.27 6.20
C ASP A 29 -2.39 -12.16 7.41
N PRO A 30 -2.74 -11.34 8.42
CA PRO A 30 -1.88 -11.07 9.57
C PRO A 30 -1.53 -12.31 10.40
N GLU A 31 -2.30 -13.39 10.30
CA GLU A 31 -2.00 -14.65 10.99
C GLU A 31 -0.83 -15.42 10.37
N ARG A 32 -0.47 -15.13 9.12
CA ARG A 32 0.70 -15.71 8.43
C ARG A 32 1.83 -14.71 8.25
N ASP A 33 1.47 -13.47 7.94
CA ASP A 33 2.43 -12.43 7.59
C ASP A 33 3.02 -11.78 8.83
N THR A 34 3.98 -12.47 9.43
CA THR A 34 4.79 -11.94 10.53
C THR A 34 5.73 -10.82 10.05
N PRO A 35 6.27 -9.99 10.97
CA PRO A 35 7.23 -8.95 10.59
C PRO A 35 8.43 -9.48 9.80
N ASP A 36 8.93 -10.68 10.10
CA ASP A 36 10.08 -11.24 9.38
C ASP A 36 9.72 -11.75 7.98
N VAL A 37 8.53 -12.31 7.80
CA VAL A 37 7.96 -12.64 6.48
C VAL A 37 7.83 -11.37 5.64
N LEU A 38 7.27 -10.30 6.19
CA LEU A 38 7.10 -9.03 5.48
C LEU A 38 8.43 -8.35 5.15
N LYS A 39 9.44 -8.43 6.04
CA LYS A 39 10.80 -7.96 5.72
C LYS A 39 11.40 -8.72 4.54
N GLN A 40 11.22 -10.05 4.49
CA GLN A 40 11.70 -10.85 3.36
C GLN A 40 10.94 -10.51 2.08
N TYR A 41 9.62 -10.35 2.17
CA TYR A 41 8.79 -9.92 1.05
C TYR A 41 9.25 -8.57 0.50
N ALA A 42 9.44 -7.56 1.36
CA ALA A 42 9.92 -6.24 0.97
C ALA A 42 11.28 -6.30 0.23
N ARG A 43 12.21 -7.14 0.70
CA ARG A 43 13.49 -7.37 0.02
C ARG A 43 13.33 -7.97 -1.37
N ASN A 44 12.41 -8.93 -1.54
CA ASN A 44 12.17 -9.57 -2.84
C ASN A 44 11.65 -8.59 -3.89
N PHE A 45 10.96 -7.52 -3.48
CA PHE A 45 10.49 -6.45 -4.36
C PHE A 45 11.41 -5.23 -4.40
N ALA A 46 12.62 -5.32 -3.85
CA ALA A 46 13.57 -4.21 -3.74
C ALA A 46 12.93 -2.93 -3.16
N ALA A 47 12.00 -3.09 -2.23
CA ALA A 47 11.30 -1.96 -1.62
C ALA A 47 12.29 -1.11 -0.81
N ASP A 48 12.25 0.21 -1.02
CA ASP A 48 13.04 1.15 -0.23
C ASP A 48 12.35 1.43 1.11
N VAL A 49 12.78 0.69 2.13
CA VAL A 49 12.18 0.73 3.46
C VAL A 49 12.35 2.06 4.19
N LYS A 50 13.10 3.03 3.64
CA LYS A 50 13.14 4.40 4.18
C LYS A 50 11.83 5.16 3.93
N GLY A 51 11.16 4.87 2.82
CA GLY A 51 9.88 5.49 2.44
C GLY A 51 8.74 4.49 2.30
N TRP A 52 9.00 3.19 2.47
CA TRP A 52 7.99 2.13 2.31
C TRP A 52 7.90 1.22 3.52
N LEU A 53 6.77 1.30 4.22
CA LEU A 53 6.48 0.47 5.37
C LEU A 53 5.62 -0.73 4.98
N PHE A 54 5.93 -1.89 5.56
CA PHE A 54 5.13 -3.10 5.47
C PHE A 54 4.62 -3.44 6.86
N LEU A 55 3.30 -3.40 7.03
CA LEU A 55 2.65 -3.48 8.34
C LEU A 55 1.85 -4.76 8.50
N THR A 56 1.91 -5.29 9.71
CA THR A 56 1.13 -6.41 10.25
C THR A 56 0.86 -6.12 11.73
N GLY A 57 0.06 -6.95 12.40
CA GLY A 57 -0.23 -6.78 13.81
C GLY A 57 -1.36 -7.69 14.28
N ASP A 58 -2.10 -7.22 15.28
CA ASP A 58 -3.29 -7.92 15.75
C ASP A 58 -4.29 -8.12 14.60
N PRO A 59 -4.75 -9.36 14.34
CA PRO A 59 -5.63 -9.64 13.22
C PRO A 59 -6.93 -8.82 13.22
N ALA A 60 -7.53 -8.58 14.39
CA ALA A 60 -8.76 -7.82 14.48
C ALA A 60 -8.53 -6.36 14.05
N VAL A 61 -7.41 -5.76 14.48
CA VAL A 61 -7.02 -4.40 14.10
C VAL A 61 -6.73 -4.30 12.60
N VAL A 62 -5.95 -5.23 12.05
CA VAL A 62 -5.61 -5.23 10.61
C VAL A 62 -6.87 -5.36 9.75
N HIS A 63 -7.77 -6.29 10.10
CA HIS A 63 -9.03 -6.45 9.38
C HIS A 63 -9.97 -5.23 9.55
N GLU A 64 -9.96 -4.58 10.71
CA GLU A 64 -10.73 -3.35 10.92
C GLU A 64 -10.21 -2.21 10.04
N VAL A 65 -8.89 -2.00 9.98
CA VAL A 65 -8.29 -1.02 9.08
C VAL A 65 -8.67 -1.34 7.64
N GLY A 66 -8.51 -2.59 7.20
CA GLY A 66 -8.95 -3.02 5.87
C GLY A 66 -10.40 -2.63 5.56
N ARG A 67 -11.34 -2.95 6.47
CA ARG A 67 -12.76 -2.60 6.31
C ARG A 67 -12.99 -1.09 6.20
N ARG A 68 -12.32 -0.27 7.02
CA ARG A 68 -12.44 1.20 6.99
C ARG A 68 -11.99 1.80 5.66
N TYR A 69 -11.02 1.18 5.00
CA TYR A 69 -10.54 1.57 3.66
C TYR A 69 -11.31 0.88 2.51
N GLY A 70 -12.31 0.06 2.81
CA GLY A 70 -13.12 -0.64 1.80
C GLY A 70 -12.51 -1.95 1.27
N VAL A 71 -11.48 -2.47 1.93
CA VAL A 71 -10.90 -3.79 1.60
C VAL A 71 -11.79 -4.88 2.17
N ILE A 72 -12.37 -5.67 1.27
CA ILE A 72 -13.10 -6.90 1.61
C ILE A 72 -12.15 -8.07 1.35
N SER A 73 -12.01 -8.94 2.35
CA SER A 73 -11.21 -10.17 2.27
C SER A 73 -11.97 -11.36 2.86
N LYS A 74 -11.67 -12.55 2.37
CA LYS A 74 -12.26 -13.81 2.82
C LYS A 74 -11.24 -14.93 2.75
N LYS A 75 -11.15 -15.74 3.81
CA LYS A 75 -10.37 -16.99 3.77
C LYS A 75 -11.10 -18.05 2.94
N THR A 76 -10.37 -18.67 2.04
CA THR A 76 -10.84 -19.81 1.25
C THR A 76 -10.75 -21.10 2.07
N ALA A 77 -11.40 -22.17 1.60
CA ALA A 77 -11.32 -23.48 2.27
C ALA A 77 -9.89 -24.06 2.30
N LYS A 78 -9.01 -23.63 1.39
CA LYS A 78 -7.60 -24.02 1.34
C LYS A 78 -6.71 -23.17 2.25
N GLY A 79 -7.29 -22.14 2.86
CA GLY A 79 -6.61 -21.19 3.73
C GLY A 79 -6.10 -19.95 3.00
N ASP A 80 -6.07 -19.88 1.68
CA ASP A 80 -5.69 -18.65 0.95
C ASP A 80 -6.66 -17.49 1.27
N VAL A 81 -6.23 -16.25 1.01
CA VAL A 81 -7.07 -15.07 1.21
C VAL A 81 -7.49 -14.49 -0.14
N ASP A 82 -8.78 -14.60 -0.45
CA ASP A 82 -9.38 -13.84 -1.55
C ASP A 82 -9.65 -12.42 -1.07
N HIS A 83 -9.19 -11.41 -1.80
CA HIS A 83 -9.40 -10.02 -1.41
C HIS A 83 -9.45 -9.08 -2.61
N ILE A 84 -10.09 -7.92 -2.40
CA ILE A 84 -10.04 -6.81 -3.35
C ILE A 84 -8.64 -6.19 -3.31
N LEU A 85 -8.09 -5.89 -4.49
CA LEU A 85 -6.90 -5.07 -4.62
C LEU A 85 -7.31 -3.61 -4.58
N LEU A 86 -6.76 -2.84 -3.65
CA LEU A 86 -7.10 -1.45 -3.46
C LEU A 86 -5.87 -0.65 -3.03
N THR A 87 -5.65 0.48 -3.68
CA THR A 87 -4.62 1.46 -3.32
C THR A 87 -5.29 2.78 -3.03
N SER A 88 -4.98 3.37 -1.88
CA SER A 88 -5.57 4.64 -1.44
C SER A 88 -4.51 5.73 -1.37
N LEU A 89 -4.86 6.92 -1.85
CA LEU A 89 -4.07 8.14 -1.66
C LEU A 89 -4.66 8.96 -0.53
N VAL A 90 -3.81 9.25 0.46
CA VAL A 90 -4.16 10.06 1.63
C VAL A 90 -3.26 11.28 1.62
N ASP A 91 -3.85 12.47 1.75
CA ASP A 91 -3.09 13.73 1.78
C ASP A 91 -2.45 14.01 3.15
N ARG A 92 -1.71 15.11 3.22
CA ARG A 92 -0.99 15.54 4.45
C ARG A 92 -1.91 15.90 5.61
N ASN A 93 -3.19 16.17 5.34
CA ASN A 93 -4.20 16.47 6.34
C ASN A 93 -4.94 15.19 6.80
N GLY A 94 -4.54 14.02 6.29
CA GLY A 94 -5.14 12.73 6.62
C GLY A 94 -6.42 12.44 5.84
N SER A 95 -6.75 13.22 4.82
CA SER A 95 -7.96 13.02 4.03
C SER A 95 -7.72 12.01 2.91
N LEU A 96 -8.63 11.06 2.76
CA LEU A 96 -8.64 10.13 1.63
C LEU A 96 -9.04 10.90 0.36
N ARG A 97 -8.23 10.82 -0.69
CA ARG A 97 -8.42 11.61 -1.94
C ARG A 97 -8.81 10.74 -3.12
N VAL A 98 -8.11 9.62 -3.31
CA VAL A 98 -8.31 8.72 -4.44
C VAL A 98 -8.23 7.27 -3.98
N GLN A 99 -9.02 6.40 -4.59
CA GLN A 99 -8.89 4.95 -4.47
C GLN A 99 -8.81 4.31 -5.85
N TYR A 100 -7.74 3.57 -6.10
CA TYR A 100 -7.59 2.72 -7.29
C TYR A 100 -7.97 1.31 -6.93
N VAL A 101 -8.95 0.76 -7.65
CA VAL A 101 -9.38 -0.64 -7.50
C VAL A 101 -8.68 -1.50 -8.55
N GLY A 102 -8.20 -2.66 -8.13
CA GLY A 102 -7.40 -3.55 -8.98
C GLY A 102 -5.91 -3.17 -9.00
N ALA A 103 -5.14 -3.92 -9.79
CA ALA A 103 -3.72 -3.64 -10.05
C ALA A 103 -3.46 -3.17 -11.49
N GLY A 104 -4.52 -2.88 -12.25
CA GLY A 104 -4.44 -2.48 -13.66
C GLY A 104 -4.57 -0.98 -13.89
N PHE A 105 -4.40 -0.15 -12.86
CA PHE A 105 -4.47 1.30 -12.99
C PHE A 105 -3.25 1.87 -13.73
N ASP A 106 -3.42 3.04 -14.34
CA ASP A 106 -2.35 3.75 -15.03
C ASP A 106 -1.31 4.27 -14.02
N LEU A 107 -0.04 3.88 -14.22
CA LEU A 107 1.04 4.23 -13.31
C LEU A 107 1.50 5.69 -13.42
N GLU A 108 1.35 6.30 -14.60
CA GLU A 108 1.64 7.72 -14.79
C GLU A 108 0.55 8.60 -14.18
N GLU A 109 -0.71 8.18 -14.28
CA GLU A 109 -1.82 8.82 -13.56
C GLU A 109 -1.57 8.77 -12.06
N PHE A 110 -1.34 7.57 -11.51
CA PHE A 110 -1.05 7.36 -10.09
C PHE A 110 0.13 8.21 -9.60
N ARG A 111 1.22 8.28 -10.38
CA ARG A 111 2.38 9.13 -10.10
C ARG A 111 1.99 10.62 -10.11
N SER A 112 1.22 11.06 -11.10
CA SER A 112 0.76 12.45 -11.22
C SER A 112 -0.11 12.86 -10.04
N ASP A 113 -1.04 12.00 -9.61
CA ASP A 113 -1.88 12.23 -8.43
C ASP A 113 -1.04 12.42 -7.16
N LEU A 114 -0.06 11.54 -6.95
CA LEU A 114 0.87 11.65 -5.82
C LEU A 114 1.64 12.97 -5.79
N LEU A 115 2.16 13.41 -6.94
CA LEU A 115 2.91 14.67 -7.02
C LEU A 115 2.00 15.89 -6.82
N ARG A 116 0.77 15.85 -7.33
CA ARG A 116 -0.22 16.92 -7.09
C ARG A 116 -0.53 17.09 -5.60
N LEU A 117 -0.67 16.00 -4.84
CA LEU A 117 -0.88 16.07 -3.39
C LEU A 117 0.33 16.62 -2.62
N VAL A 118 1.54 16.52 -3.17
CA VAL A 118 2.74 17.13 -2.58
C VAL A 118 2.73 18.66 -2.74
N ASP A 119 2.24 19.15 -3.87
CA ASP A 119 2.19 20.58 -4.20
C ASP A 119 0.96 21.29 -3.61
N GLU A 120 -0.03 20.54 -3.14
CA GLU A 120 -1.21 21.11 -2.50
C GLU A 120 -0.84 21.86 -1.19
N PRO A 121 -1.36 23.08 -1.01
CA PRO A 121 -1.21 23.82 0.23
C PRO A 121 -1.92 23.09 1.38
N ARG A 122 -1.35 23.21 2.59
CA ARG A 122 -1.94 22.65 3.81
C ARG A 122 -3.16 23.42 4.28
#